data_AF-A0A9P5P7U9-F1
#
_entry.id   AF-A0A9P5P7U9-F1
#
_cell.length_a   1.000
_cell.length_b   1.000
_cell.length_c   1.000
_cell.angle_alpha   90.00
_cell.angle_beta   90.00
_cell.angle_gamma   90.00
#
_symmetry.space_group_name_H-M   'P 1'
#
loop_
_entity.id
_entity.type
_entity.pdbx_description
1 polymer ?
#
loop_
_entity_poly.entity_id
_entity_poly.type
_entity_poly.pdbx_seq_one_letter_code
_entity_poly.pdbx_strand_id
1 'polypeptide(L)'
;MPPIHILLTLVWLSTSFLITIASPMMIPVDVGTNEPARITLILENRQAFGRRTSPTPPPASEDPAEPIQVPIELCIAHQGTDYEHWMLIIDSTNGFHAQIPRLGNVGYLKAARFPFKLRTNQIVTGLGKAKFRTQDDMDDVFAKLGKIRMPQKAHELGGNCMDYIHMALDMLVEKGHILKVPSNFEMIYSKSYRKVRKLTWGEE
;
A
#
# COMPACT_ATOMS: atom_id res chain seq x y z
N MET A 1 64.15 23.10 -0.52
CA MET A 1 62.94 22.67 0.20
C MET A 1 62.57 21.29 -0.30
N PRO A 2 62.64 20.23 0.52
CA PRO A 2 62.32 18.87 0.08
C PRO A 2 60.81 18.56 0.20
N PRO A 3 60.25 17.64 -0.61
CA PRO A 3 58.86 17.26 -0.55
C PRO A 3 58.58 16.25 0.58
N ILE A 4 57.46 16.44 1.26
CA ILE A 4 56.95 15.53 2.30
C ILE A 4 56.13 14.43 1.62
N HIS A 5 56.63 13.20 1.68
CA HIS A 5 55.87 12.00 1.33
C HIS A 5 54.95 11.63 2.50
N ILE A 6 53.63 11.74 2.31
CA ILE A 6 52.63 11.25 3.26
C ILE A 6 52.35 9.78 2.93
N LEU A 7 52.76 8.91 3.85
CA LEU A 7 52.61 7.46 3.79
C LEU A 7 51.16 7.08 4.17
N LEU A 8 50.44 6.47 3.24
CA LEU A 8 49.06 5.98 3.41
C LEU A 8 49.10 4.54 3.93
N THR A 9 48.80 4.30 5.20
CA THR A 9 48.66 2.94 5.76
C THR A 9 47.21 2.47 5.65
N LEU A 10 46.96 1.59 4.69
CA LEU A 10 45.75 0.76 4.60
C LEU A 10 45.83 -0.37 5.63
N VAL A 11 44.95 -0.36 6.62
CA VAL A 11 44.71 -1.52 7.51
C VAL A 11 43.39 -2.15 7.10
N TRP A 12 43.49 -3.31 6.44
CA TRP A 12 42.37 -4.21 6.19
C TRP A 12 42.19 -5.12 7.41
N LEU A 13 41.05 -5.01 8.10
CA LEU A 13 40.62 -5.98 9.11
C LEU A 13 39.45 -6.78 8.52
N SER A 14 39.75 -7.99 8.07
CA SER A 14 38.76 -9.00 7.67
C SER A 14 38.25 -9.73 8.91
N THR A 15 37.00 -9.46 9.32
CA THR A 15 36.30 -10.28 10.31
C THR A 15 35.49 -11.36 9.61
N SER A 16 35.99 -12.59 9.70
CA SER A 16 35.26 -13.80 9.28
C SER A 16 34.07 -14.04 10.19
N PHE A 17 32.85 -13.97 9.64
CA PHE A 17 31.64 -14.43 10.31
C PHE A 17 31.45 -15.93 10.06
N LEU A 18 31.48 -16.72 11.14
CA LEU A 18 31.03 -18.11 11.16
C LEU A 18 29.50 -18.13 11.16
N ILE A 19 28.90 -18.66 10.09
CA ILE A 19 27.47 -18.94 10.01
C ILE A 19 27.24 -20.37 10.50
N THR A 20 26.65 -20.52 11.68
CA THR A 20 26.13 -21.80 12.19
C THR A 20 24.80 -22.08 11.50
N ILE A 21 24.75 -23.09 10.64
CA ILE A 21 23.54 -23.54 9.96
C ILE A 21 22.81 -24.48 10.93
N ALA A 22 21.72 -24.00 11.55
CA ALA A 22 20.80 -24.85 12.29
C ALA A 22 19.91 -25.61 11.29
N SER A 23 19.97 -26.95 11.35
CA SER A 23 19.14 -27.85 10.54
C SER A 23 17.64 -27.64 10.80
N PRO A 24 16.78 -27.68 9.77
CA PRO A 24 15.33 -27.69 9.99
C PRO A 24 14.87 -29.05 10.51
N MET A 25 14.19 -29.01 11.66
CA MET A 25 13.45 -30.11 12.26
C MET A 25 12.24 -30.43 11.37
N MET A 26 12.20 -31.63 10.78
CA MET A 26 11.05 -32.11 10.02
C MET A 26 9.85 -32.28 10.95
N ILE A 27 8.79 -31.51 10.69
CA ILE A 27 7.46 -31.72 11.29
C ILE A 27 6.71 -32.72 10.39
N PRO A 28 6.19 -33.84 10.92
CA PRO A 28 5.35 -34.74 10.14
C PRO A 28 4.04 -34.03 9.75
N VAL A 29 3.74 -34.02 8.46
CA VAL A 29 2.45 -33.57 7.92
C VAL A 29 1.44 -34.68 8.13
N ASP A 30 0.44 -34.41 8.98
CA ASP A 30 -0.70 -35.28 9.18
C ASP A 30 -1.65 -35.14 7.97
N VAL A 31 -1.80 -36.22 7.21
CA VAL A 31 -2.67 -36.30 6.03
C VAL A 31 -4.08 -36.60 6.53
N GLY A 32 -4.79 -35.53 6.91
CA GLY A 32 -6.22 -35.59 7.23
C GLY A 32 -7.02 -35.98 5.98
N THR A 33 -7.66 -37.13 6.06
CA THR A 33 -8.55 -37.71 5.05
C THR A 33 -9.73 -36.78 4.75
N ASN A 34 -9.90 -36.42 3.48
CA ASN A 34 -11.06 -35.71 2.96
C ASN A 34 -12.31 -36.59 3.01
N GLU A 35 -13.23 -36.29 3.91
CA GLU A 35 -14.64 -36.70 3.84
C GLU A 35 -15.36 -35.89 2.75
N PRO A 36 -16.07 -36.51 1.80
CA PRO A 36 -16.87 -35.78 0.83
C PRO A 36 -18.14 -35.23 1.49
N ALA A 37 -18.24 -33.91 1.58
CA ALA A 37 -19.44 -33.21 2.02
C ALA A 37 -20.64 -33.59 1.13
N ARG A 38 -21.61 -34.28 1.71
CA ARG A 38 -22.94 -34.52 1.12
C ARG A 38 -23.67 -33.19 0.99
N ILE A 39 -23.89 -32.76 -0.25
CA ILE A 39 -24.79 -31.65 -0.57
C ILE A 39 -26.23 -32.18 -0.47
N THR A 40 -26.93 -31.78 0.59
CA THR A 40 -28.38 -31.99 0.72
C THR A 40 -29.09 -30.80 0.09
N LEU A 41 -29.61 -30.98 -1.13
CA LEU A 41 -30.55 -30.03 -1.75
C LEU A 41 -31.90 -30.12 -1.02
N ILE A 42 -32.19 -29.16 -0.15
CA ILE A 42 -33.54 -28.96 0.38
C ILE A 42 -34.25 -27.99 -0.57
N LEU A 43 -35.03 -28.58 -1.48
CA LEU A 43 -35.96 -27.88 -2.35
C LEU A 43 -37.33 -27.83 -1.66
N GLU A 44 -37.53 -26.89 -0.73
CA GLU A 44 -38.86 -26.64 -0.16
C GLU A 44 -39.61 -25.59 -1.00
N ASN A 45 -40.32 -26.13 -1.98
CA ASN A 45 -41.38 -25.45 -2.71
C ASN A 45 -42.63 -25.41 -1.83
N ARG A 46 -42.92 -24.25 -1.21
CA ARG A 46 -44.25 -23.97 -0.64
C ARG A 46 -44.75 -22.62 -1.13
N GLN A 47 -45.54 -22.69 -2.20
CA GLN A 47 -46.53 -21.70 -2.57
C GLN A 47 -47.55 -21.55 -1.42
N ALA A 48 -47.56 -20.40 -0.76
CA ALA A 48 -48.68 -19.95 0.04
C ALA A 48 -49.31 -18.72 -0.65
N PHE A 49 -50.46 -18.96 -1.30
CA PHE A 49 -51.38 -17.93 -1.75
C PHE A 49 -52.01 -17.26 -0.50
N GLY A 50 -51.67 -16.00 -0.24
CA GLY A 50 -52.24 -15.25 0.87
C GLY A 50 -52.21 -13.74 0.65
N ARG A 51 -53.41 -13.15 0.53
CA ARG A 51 -53.77 -11.72 0.64
C ARG A 51 -52.88 -10.69 -0.09
N ARG A 52 -53.44 -10.12 -1.18
CA ARG A 52 -53.11 -8.77 -1.66
C ARG A 52 -53.45 -7.74 -0.57
N THR A 53 -52.47 -7.38 0.25
CA THR A 53 -52.43 -6.06 0.87
C THR A 53 -51.92 -5.09 -0.19
N SER A 54 -52.67 -4.02 -0.45
CA SER A 54 -52.23 -2.94 -1.33
C SER A 54 -50.81 -2.50 -0.94
N PRO A 55 -49.85 -2.42 -1.88
CA PRO A 55 -48.50 -1.99 -1.56
C PRO A 55 -48.59 -0.55 -1.05
N THR A 56 -48.33 -0.38 0.25
CA THR A 56 -48.03 0.93 0.84
C THR A 56 -46.91 1.54 0.00
N PRO A 57 -47.08 2.74 -0.56
CA PRO A 57 -45.99 3.41 -1.26
C PRO A 57 -44.79 3.45 -0.32
N PRO A 58 -43.58 3.05 -0.78
CA PRO A 58 -42.39 3.16 0.04
C PRO A 58 -42.29 4.61 0.55
N PRO A 59 -41.99 4.83 1.85
CA PRO A 59 -41.85 6.16 2.39
C PRO A 59 -40.90 6.95 1.50
N ALA A 60 -41.42 7.99 0.87
CA ALA A 60 -40.63 8.89 0.05
C ALA A 60 -39.69 9.67 0.97
N SER A 61 -38.44 9.83 0.52
CA SER A 61 -37.38 10.64 1.10
C SER A 61 -36.55 9.98 2.21
N GLU A 62 -35.69 9.02 1.81
CA GLU A 62 -34.42 8.89 2.50
C GLU A 62 -33.58 10.12 2.12
N ASP A 63 -33.38 11.02 3.09
CA ASP A 63 -32.40 12.09 2.94
C ASP A 63 -31.08 11.49 2.45
N PRO A 64 -30.39 12.14 1.49
CA PRO A 64 -29.15 11.60 0.95
C PRO A 64 -28.18 11.36 2.10
N ALA A 65 -27.73 10.11 2.26
CA ALA A 65 -26.80 9.71 3.31
C ALA A 65 -25.61 10.67 3.34
N GLU A 66 -25.22 11.09 4.55
CA GLU A 66 -24.08 11.99 4.70
C GLU A 66 -22.82 11.35 4.08
N PRO A 67 -22.02 12.12 3.33
CA PRO A 67 -20.82 11.57 2.69
C PRO A 67 -19.82 11.09 3.74
N ILE A 68 -19.23 9.93 3.49
CA ILE A 68 -18.21 9.32 4.33
C ILE A 68 -16.94 10.18 4.24
N GLN A 69 -16.40 10.61 5.39
CA GLN A 69 -15.17 11.38 5.45
C GLN A 69 -14.11 10.61 6.24
N VAL A 70 -12.97 10.34 5.60
CA VAL A 70 -11.88 9.55 6.20
C VAL A 70 -10.54 10.28 6.11
N PRO A 71 -9.63 10.10 7.09
CA PRO A 71 -8.30 10.67 7.02
C PRO A 71 -7.49 10.08 5.86
N ILE A 72 -6.59 10.91 5.31
CA ILE A 72 -5.53 10.49 4.40
C ILE A 72 -4.20 10.81 5.07
N GLU A 73 -3.28 9.87 5.07
CA GLU A 73 -2.00 9.98 5.75
C GLU A 73 -0.88 9.43 4.86
N LEU A 74 0.28 10.09 4.89
CA LEU A 74 1.52 9.56 4.34
C LEU A 74 2.21 8.75 5.43
N CYS A 75 2.53 7.50 5.15
CA CYS A 75 3.38 6.70 6.01
C CYS A 75 4.72 6.43 5.32
N ILE A 76 5.82 6.77 6.00
CA ILE A 76 7.18 6.50 5.55
C ILE A 76 7.79 5.48 6.51
N ALA A 77 8.09 4.28 6.02
CA ALA A 77 8.84 3.26 6.76
C ALA A 77 10.33 3.41 6.49
N HIS A 78 11.16 3.15 7.49
CA HIS A 78 12.64 3.14 7.35
C HIS A 78 13.21 4.45 6.78
N GLN A 79 12.67 5.60 7.20
CA GLN A 79 13.09 6.91 6.69
C GLN A 79 14.60 7.13 6.84
N GLY A 80 15.23 7.61 5.78
CA GLY A 80 16.65 7.92 5.71
C GLY A 80 17.56 6.73 5.42
N THR A 81 17.00 5.57 5.07
CA THR A 81 17.76 4.35 4.72
C THR A 81 17.57 3.98 3.25
N ASP A 82 18.36 3.02 2.77
CA ASP A 82 18.23 2.38 1.45
C ASP A 82 16.94 1.55 1.29
N TYR A 83 16.28 1.23 2.41
CA TYR A 83 14.97 0.54 2.46
C TYR A 83 13.79 1.48 2.73
N GLU A 84 13.98 2.79 2.57
CA GLU A 84 12.89 3.76 2.75
C GLU A 84 11.69 3.42 1.85
N HIS A 85 10.51 3.27 2.44
CA HIS A 85 9.31 2.82 1.72
C HIS A 85 8.11 3.69 2.04
N TRP A 86 7.48 4.23 1.00
CA TRP A 86 6.36 5.17 1.11
C TRP A 86 5.02 4.46 0.88
N MET A 87 4.03 4.81 1.70
CA MET A 87 2.70 4.22 1.70
C MET A 87 1.65 5.32 1.88
N LEU A 88 0.52 5.20 1.20
CA LEU A 88 -0.65 6.04 1.39
C LEU A 88 -1.61 5.28 2.30
N ILE A 89 -2.02 5.90 3.41
CA ILE A 89 -3.00 5.33 4.33
C ILE A 89 -4.29 6.11 4.17
N ILE A 90 -5.40 5.42 3.99
CA ILE A 90 -6.75 5.98 3.97
C ILE A 90 -7.56 5.27 5.04
N ASP A 91 -8.38 6.01 5.80
CA ASP A 91 -9.19 5.53 6.94
C ASP A 91 -8.41 4.96 8.14
N SER A 92 -7.09 5.16 8.15
CA SER A 92 -6.16 4.64 9.16
C SER A 92 -6.04 3.11 9.23
N THR A 93 -6.78 2.35 8.41
CA THR A 93 -6.68 0.88 8.35
C THR A 93 -6.31 0.35 6.97
N ASN A 94 -6.47 1.14 5.91
CA ASN A 94 -6.16 0.72 4.54
C ASN A 94 -4.89 1.38 4.02
N GLY A 95 -3.84 0.58 3.84
CA GLY A 95 -2.57 1.01 3.27
C GLY A 95 -2.46 0.66 1.79
N PHE A 96 -1.81 1.55 1.05
CA PHE A 96 -1.59 1.44 -0.39
C PHE A 96 -0.13 1.75 -0.71
N HIS A 97 0.51 0.91 -1.51
CA HIS A 97 1.91 1.10 -1.89
C HIS A 97 2.25 0.49 -3.25
N ALA A 98 3.42 0.81 -3.78
CA ALA A 98 4.02 0.09 -4.90
C ALA A 98 5.36 -0.51 -4.46
N GLN A 99 5.57 -1.80 -4.74
CA GLN A 99 6.77 -2.54 -4.33
C GLN A 99 7.34 -3.40 -5.45
N ILE A 100 8.62 -3.74 -5.35
CA ILE A 100 9.28 -4.64 -6.30
C ILE A 100 8.63 -6.04 -6.18
N PRO A 101 8.22 -6.68 -7.29
CA PRO A 101 7.70 -8.04 -7.25
C PRO A 101 8.73 -9.01 -6.67
N ARG A 102 8.30 -9.96 -5.82
CA ARG A 102 9.18 -10.93 -5.13
C ARG A 102 10.09 -11.77 -6.04
N LEU A 103 9.82 -11.82 -7.35
CA LEU A 103 10.58 -12.63 -8.32
C LEU A 103 11.74 -11.87 -9.00
N GLY A 104 12.37 -10.92 -8.31
CA GLY A 104 13.73 -10.45 -8.62
C GLY A 104 13.91 -9.57 -9.86
N ASN A 105 12.89 -9.35 -10.68
CA ASN A 105 12.99 -8.39 -11.78
C ASN A 105 12.76 -6.96 -11.27
N VAL A 106 13.80 -6.12 -11.38
CA VAL A 106 13.80 -4.67 -11.09
C VAL A 106 13.03 -3.89 -12.17
N GLY A 107 11.85 -4.40 -12.52
CA GLY A 107 10.97 -3.83 -13.53
C GLY A 107 10.04 -2.78 -12.91
N TYR A 108 8.78 -2.84 -13.33
CA TYR A 108 7.73 -1.96 -12.80
C TYR A 108 7.37 -2.37 -11.38
N LEU A 109 7.26 -1.39 -10.48
CA LEU A 109 6.69 -1.63 -9.17
C LEU A 109 5.22 -2.06 -9.31
N LYS A 110 4.79 -2.98 -8.46
CA LYS A 110 3.41 -3.46 -8.42
C LYS A 110 2.66 -2.75 -7.31
N ALA A 111 1.60 -2.03 -7.68
CA ALA A 111 0.64 -1.47 -6.73
C ALA A 111 -0.07 -2.59 -5.94
N ALA A 112 -0.33 -2.33 -4.67
CA ALA A 112 -1.09 -3.23 -3.80
C ALA A 112 -1.78 -2.46 -2.66
N ARG A 113 -2.92 -3.02 -2.23
CA ARG A 113 -3.60 -2.67 -0.98
C ARG A 113 -3.18 -3.68 0.10
N PHE A 114 -3.05 -3.22 1.34
CA PHE A 114 -2.76 -4.06 2.50
C PHE A 114 -3.44 -3.51 3.77
N PRO A 115 -3.76 -4.36 4.75
CA PRO A 115 -4.25 -3.90 6.05
C PRO A 115 -3.11 -3.19 6.79
N PHE A 116 -3.30 -1.90 7.10
CA PHE A 116 -2.32 -1.09 7.80
C PHE A 116 -2.39 -1.29 9.31
N LYS A 117 -1.21 -1.41 9.92
CA LYS A 117 -1.00 -1.35 11.36
C LYS A 117 0.30 -0.59 11.60
N LEU A 118 0.22 0.48 12.39
CA LEU A 118 1.37 1.31 12.70
C LEU A 118 2.46 0.50 13.41
N ARG A 119 3.71 0.68 12.98
CA ARG A 119 4.91 0.07 13.58
C ARG A 119 5.86 1.13 14.12
N THR A 120 6.76 0.74 15.02
CA THR A 120 7.70 1.65 15.69
C THR A 120 8.67 2.37 14.75
N ASN A 121 8.94 1.81 13.56
CA ASN A 121 9.85 2.36 12.56
C ASN A 121 9.14 3.13 11.43
N GLN A 122 7.90 3.55 11.65
CA GLN A 122 7.05 4.24 10.69
C GLN A 122 6.73 5.64 11.18
N ILE A 123 6.84 6.61 10.28
CA ILE A 123 6.44 7.99 10.51
C ILE A 123 5.15 8.22 9.72
N VAL A 124 4.11 8.70 10.41
CA VAL A 124 2.81 9.02 9.80
C VAL A 124 2.62 10.54 9.81
N THR A 125 2.27 11.09 8.66
CA THR A 125 1.98 12.51 8.47
C THR A 125 0.58 12.66 7.90
N GLY A 126 -0.30 13.39 8.60
CA GLY A 126 -1.64 13.67 8.10
C GLY A 126 -1.60 14.53 6.83
N LEU A 127 -2.33 14.11 5.80
CA LEU A 127 -2.44 14.80 4.51
C LEU A 127 -3.82 15.45 4.30
N GLY A 128 -4.76 15.25 5.21
CA GLY A 128 -6.11 15.81 5.15
C GLY A 128 -7.18 14.73 5.23
N LYS A 129 -8.32 14.95 4.57
CA LYS A 129 -9.44 14.01 4.53
C LYS A 129 -9.93 13.81 3.10
N ALA A 130 -10.29 12.58 2.76
CA ALA A 130 -11.05 12.25 1.55
C ALA A 130 -12.54 12.20 1.86
N LYS A 131 -13.36 12.52 0.86
CA LYS A 131 -14.81 12.38 0.91
C LYS A 131 -15.27 11.34 -0.11
N PHE A 132 -16.07 10.39 0.36
CA PHE A 132 -16.69 9.35 -0.46
C PHE A 132 -18.21 9.46 -0.35
N ARG A 133 -18.92 9.19 -1.44
CA ARG A 133 -20.39 9.29 -1.47
C ARG A 133 -21.04 8.17 -0.66
N THR A 134 -20.50 6.96 -0.82
CA THR A 134 -21.00 5.73 -0.22
C THR A 134 -19.83 4.81 0.11
N GLN A 135 -20.10 3.71 0.81
CA GLN A 135 -19.11 2.67 1.04
C GLN A 135 -18.65 2.02 -0.28
N ASP A 136 -19.58 1.78 -1.22
CA ASP A 136 -19.26 1.21 -2.53
C ASP A 136 -18.33 2.11 -3.36
N ASP A 137 -18.51 3.43 -3.29
CA ASP A 137 -17.63 4.42 -3.93
C ASP A 137 -16.20 4.32 -3.36
N MET A 138 -16.08 4.22 -2.03
CA MET A 138 -14.79 4.04 -1.38
C MET A 138 -14.12 2.71 -1.76
N ASP A 139 -14.89 1.62 -1.82
CA ASP A 139 -14.36 0.29 -2.18
C ASP A 139 -13.91 0.21 -3.64
N ASP A 140 -14.64 0.86 -4.57
CA ASP A 140 -14.22 0.99 -5.97
C ASP A 140 -12.91 1.78 -6.10
N VAL A 141 -12.79 2.90 -5.39
CA VAL A 141 -11.55 3.69 -5.35
C VAL A 141 -10.40 2.87 -4.79
N PHE A 142 -10.61 2.16 -3.68
CA PHE A 142 -9.58 1.31 -3.07
C PHE A 142 -9.14 0.19 -4.02
N ALA A 143 -10.07 -0.41 -4.77
CA ALA A 143 -9.74 -1.40 -5.77
C ALA A 143 -8.93 -0.83 -6.94
N LYS A 144 -9.18 0.43 -7.33
CA LYS A 144 -8.44 1.13 -8.39
C LYS A 144 -7.03 1.54 -7.95
N LEU A 145 -6.88 2.08 -6.73
CA LEU A 145 -5.58 2.43 -6.15
C LEU A 145 -4.63 1.22 -6.15
N GLY A 146 -5.11 0.06 -5.70
CA GLY A 146 -4.34 -1.19 -5.71
C GLY A 146 -4.02 -1.76 -7.10
N LYS A 147 -4.48 -1.11 -8.18
CA LYS A 147 -4.27 -1.54 -9.58
C LYS A 147 -3.58 -0.47 -10.44
N ILE A 148 -3.13 0.64 -9.85
CA ILE A 148 -2.36 1.66 -10.57
C ILE A 148 -1.14 1.00 -11.23
N ARG A 149 -0.95 1.28 -12.52
CA ARG A 149 0.21 0.82 -13.29
C ARG A 149 1.25 1.92 -13.30
N MET A 150 2.45 1.62 -12.81
CA MET A 150 3.57 2.56 -12.86
C MET A 150 3.98 2.80 -14.32
N PRO A 151 4.17 4.06 -14.74
CA PRO A 151 4.54 4.37 -16.12
C PRO A 151 6.01 4.04 -16.43
N GLN A 152 6.86 4.01 -15.40
CA GLN A 152 8.31 3.82 -15.50
C GLN A 152 8.78 2.68 -14.59
N LYS A 153 9.97 2.14 -14.86
CA LYS A 153 10.58 1.13 -14.00
C LYS A 153 11.06 1.73 -12.69
N ALA A 154 11.26 0.90 -11.67
CA ALA A 154 11.55 1.32 -10.31
C ALA A 154 12.74 2.31 -10.14
N HIS A 155 13.77 2.18 -10.98
CA HIS A 155 14.97 3.05 -10.96
C HIS A 155 14.83 4.31 -11.82
N GLU A 156 13.93 4.30 -12.80
CA GLU A 156 13.71 5.42 -13.71
C GLU A 156 12.96 6.56 -13.00
N LEU A 157 13.17 7.80 -13.46
CA LEU A 157 12.46 8.97 -12.97
C LEU A 157 10.94 8.79 -13.15
N GLY A 158 10.16 8.94 -12.08
CA GLY A 158 8.71 8.72 -12.12
C GLY A 158 8.28 7.27 -11.86
N GLY A 159 9.21 6.37 -11.53
CA GLY A 159 8.93 4.93 -11.37
C GLY A 159 8.98 4.40 -9.94
N ASN A 160 9.28 5.24 -8.93
CA ASN A 160 9.52 4.77 -7.57
C ASN A 160 8.26 4.77 -6.68
N CYS A 161 8.40 4.36 -5.42
CA CYS A 161 7.26 4.30 -4.48
C CYS A 161 6.68 5.67 -4.13
N MET A 162 7.46 6.75 -4.19
CA MET A 162 6.97 8.13 -3.98
C MET A 162 6.10 8.57 -5.15
N ASP A 163 6.49 8.23 -6.39
CA ASP A 163 5.74 8.52 -7.61
C ASP A 163 4.37 7.83 -7.60
N TYR A 164 4.31 6.60 -7.09
CA TYR A 164 3.05 5.92 -6.87
C TYR A 164 2.11 6.70 -5.93
N ILE A 165 2.62 7.27 -4.82
CA ILE A 165 1.79 8.06 -3.90
C ILE A 165 1.28 9.32 -4.60
N HIS A 166 2.12 9.98 -5.40
CA HIS A 166 1.70 11.14 -6.18
C HIS A 166 0.56 10.77 -7.13
N MET A 167 0.71 9.70 -7.93
CA MET A 167 -0.32 9.20 -8.84
C MET A 167 -1.62 8.80 -8.11
N ALA A 168 -1.50 8.20 -6.93
CA ALA A 168 -2.66 7.86 -6.10
C ALA A 168 -3.42 9.10 -5.63
N LEU A 169 -2.71 10.15 -5.20
CA LEU A 169 -3.31 11.42 -4.82
C LEU A 169 -3.94 12.14 -6.02
N ASP A 170 -3.29 12.13 -7.19
CA ASP A 170 -3.84 12.67 -8.43
C ASP A 170 -5.15 11.97 -8.82
N MET A 171 -5.21 10.63 -8.69
CA MET A 171 -6.44 9.89 -8.94
C MET A 171 -7.56 10.32 -7.98
N LEU A 172 -7.26 10.56 -6.70
CA LEU A 172 -8.25 11.04 -5.74
C LEU A 172 -8.73 12.47 -6.07
N VAL A 173 -7.87 13.33 -6.62
CA VAL A 173 -8.24 14.66 -7.13
C VAL A 173 -9.14 14.53 -8.36
N GLU A 174 -8.73 13.74 -9.35
CA GLU A 174 -9.46 13.53 -10.61
C GLU A 174 -10.88 13.01 -10.36
N LYS A 175 -11.04 12.14 -9.36
CA LYS A 175 -12.34 11.58 -8.96
C LYS A 175 -13.12 12.47 -7.99
N GLY A 176 -12.55 13.59 -7.55
CA GLY A 176 -13.22 14.56 -6.68
C GLY A 176 -13.33 14.14 -5.21
N HIS A 177 -12.53 13.15 -4.77
CA HIS A 177 -12.49 12.73 -3.35
C HIS A 177 -11.66 13.69 -2.50
N ILE A 178 -10.71 14.39 -3.12
CA ILE A 178 -9.98 15.52 -2.53
C ILE A 178 -9.95 16.68 -3.53
N LEU A 179 -9.77 17.91 -3.03
CA LEU A 179 -9.80 19.11 -3.89
C LEU A 179 -8.53 19.30 -4.72
N LYS A 180 -7.37 18.93 -4.15
CA LYS A 180 -6.05 19.05 -4.75
C LYS A 180 -5.06 18.15 -4.02
N VAL A 181 -3.90 17.90 -4.61
CA VAL A 181 -2.78 17.23 -3.94
C VAL A 181 -2.37 18.07 -2.70
N PRO A 182 -2.27 17.46 -1.50
CA PRO A 182 -1.92 18.18 -0.28
C PRO A 182 -0.54 18.83 -0.37
N SER A 183 -0.44 20.12 -0.06
CA SER A 183 0.81 20.88 -0.21
C SER A 183 1.92 20.40 0.71
N ASN A 184 1.58 19.81 1.86
CA ASN A 184 2.56 19.19 2.74
C ASN A 184 3.13 17.90 2.13
N PHE A 185 2.35 17.12 1.38
CA PHE A 185 2.89 16.00 0.60
C PHE A 185 3.89 16.50 -0.45
N GLU A 186 3.52 17.50 -1.25
CA GLU A 186 4.39 18.09 -2.28
C GLU A 186 5.74 18.55 -1.72
N MET A 187 5.70 19.21 -0.56
CA MET A 187 6.91 19.65 0.13
C MET A 187 7.81 18.48 0.57
N ILE A 188 7.22 17.42 1.15
CA ILE A 188 7.99 16.23 1.58
C ILE A 188 8.52 15.48 0.36
N TYR A 189 7.71 15.33 -0.69
CA TYR A 189 8.07 14.72 -1.96
C TYR A 189 9.27 15.43 -2.56
N SER A 190 9.16 16.74 -2.84
CA SER A 190 10.22 17.55 -3.45
C SER A 190 11.53 17.50 -2.66
N LYS A 191 11.46 17.56 -1.33
CA LYS A 191 12.63 17.50 -0.45
C LYS A 191 13.30 16.13 -0.42
N SER A 192 12.51 15.05 -0.49
CA SER A 192 13.01 13.69 -0.28
C SER A 192 13.38 12.98 -1.58
N TYR A 193 12.80 13.38 -2.71
CA TYR A 193 12.82 12.61 -3.95
C TYR A 193 14.23 12.26 -4.43
N ARG A 194 15.10 13.26 -4.61
CA ARG A 194 16.49 13.05 -5.02
C ARG A 194 17.26 12.22 -3.99
N LYS A 195 17.04 12.48 -2.69
CA LYS A 195 17.73 11.76 -1.60
C LYS A 195 17.38 10.28 -1.62
N VAL A 196 16.10 9.94 -1.71
CA VAL A 196 15.62 8.54 -1.73
C VAL A 196 16.16 7.84 -2.98
N ARG A 197 16.08 8.45 -4.17
CA ARG A 197 16.65 7.87 -5.39
C ARG A 197 18.15 7.59 -5.26
N LYS A 198 18.92 8.54 -4.72
CA LYS A 198 20.35 8.35 -4.50
C LYS A 198 20.66 7.22 -3.51
N LEU A 199 19.88 7.10 -2.43
CA LEU A 199 20.07 6.05 -1.43
C LEU A 199 19.68 4.66 -1.96
N THR A 200 18.57 4.55 -2.68
CA THR A 200 18.06 3.25 -3.15
C THR A 200 18.75 2.77 -4.42
N TRP A 201 19.11 3.68 -5.33
CA TRP A 201 19.60 3.34 -6.68
C TRP A 201 21.00 3.86 -7.01
N GLY A 202 21.58 4.72 -6.17
CA GLY A 202 22.90 5.31 -6.43
C GLY A 202 22.91 6.42 -7.50
N GLU A 203 21.74 6.92 -7.92
CA GLU A 203 21.59 7.92 -8.98
C GLU A 203 21.50 9.36 -8.43
N GLU A 204 21.95 10.37 -9.19
CA GLU A 204 21.91 11.81 -8.82
C GLU A 204 20.66 12.57 -9.29
#